data_AF-I0EQL3-F1
#
_entry.id   AF-I0EQL3-F1
#
_cell.length_a   1.000
_cell.length_b   1.000
_cell.length_c   1.000
_cell.angle_alpha   90.00
_cell.angle_beta   90.00
_cell.angle_gamma   90.00
#
_symmetry.space_group_name_H-M   'P 1'
#
loop_
_entity.id
_entity.type
_entity.pdbx_description
1 polymer ?
#
loop_
_entity_poly.entity_id
_entity_poly.type
_entity_poly.pdbx_seq_one_letter_code
_entity_poly.pdbx_strand_id
1 'polypeptide(L)'
;MAFRLVEFDAPLGVLKSFDSFKNLLNEKILETNTCSLNVSYKNFYTYNDFKFYVCDGEGTLNFKDYTKNLNLIDLELITLKEHLFENKTTKNPYQLKLLNEFLRLYDLNISKGCYYLNPPYFKQLEKELILC
;
A
#
# COMPACT_ATOMS: atom_id res chain seq x y z
N MET A 1 17.81 1.97 -2.37
CA MET A 1 16.42 2.46 -2.24
C MET A 1 15.59 1.74 -3.27
N ALA A 2 14.43 1.22 -2.90
CA ALA A 2 13.51 0.59 -3.84
C ALA A 2 12.65 1.67 -4.51
N PHE A 3 12.45 1.53 -5.82
CA PHE A 3 11.64 2.45 -6.62
C PHE A 3 10.49 1.69 -7.29
N ARG A 4 9.41 2.40 -7.57
CA ARG A 4 8.28 1.87 -8.30
C ARG A 4 7.79 2.89 -9.33
N LEU A 5 7.45 2.42 -10.52
CA LEU A 5 6.78 3.25 -11.51
C LEU A 5 5.33 3.50 -11.06
N VAL A 6 4.95 4.76 -10.96
CA VAL A 6 3.62 5.21 -10.56
C VAL A 6 2.94 5.88 -11.75
N GLU A 7 1.69 5.53 -12.00
CA GLU A 7 0.81 6.13 -13.00
C GLU A 7 -0.16 7.13 -12.34
N PHE A 8 -0.35 8.24 -13.04
CA PHE A 8 -1.22 9.37 -12.70
C PHE A 8 -2.31 9.54 -13.75
N ASP A 9 -3.42 10.15 -13.38
CA ASP A 9 -4.57 10.35 -14.28
C ASP A 9 -4.38 11.51 -15.27
N ALA A 10 -3.36 12.35 -15.07
CA ALA A 10 -2.96 13.38 -16.04
C ALA A 10 -1.44 13.65 -16.02
N PRO A 11 -0.84 14.07 -17.15
CA PRO A 11 0.55 14.47 -17.17
C PRO A 11 0.77 15.82 -16.47
N LEU A 12 -0.12 16.81 -16.62
CA LEU A 12 0.12 18.19 -16.15
C LEU A 12 -0.26 18.45 -14.68
N GLY A 13 0.07 17.52 -13.77
CA GLY A 13 -0.22 17.69 -12.35
C GLY A 13 1.01 17.98 -11.49
N VAL A 14 0.78 18.58 -10.33
CA VAL A 14 1.83 18.94 -9.37
C VAL A 14 2.07 17.76 -8.44
N LEU A 15 3.25 17.15 -8.55
CA LEU A 15 3.73 16.11 -7.66
C LEU A 15 4.62 16.71 -6.57
N LYS A 16 4.27 16.46 -5.31
CA LYS A 16 5.05 16.86 -4.14
C LYS A 16 5.43 15.63 -3.31
N SER A 17 6.56 15.70 -2.63
CA SER A 17 7.00 14.69 -1.67
C SER A 17 7.29 15.32 -0.32
N PHE A 18 6.97 14.61 0.75
CA PHE A 18 7.06 15.11 2.11
C PHE A 18 7.67 14.06 3.04
N ASP A 19 8.33 14.51 4.10
CA ASP A 19 8.76 13.63 5.19
C ASP A 19 7.61 13.30 6.16
N SER A 20 7.92 12.56 7.24
CA SER A 20 6.96 12.16 8.26
C SER A 20 6.42 13.35 9.08
N PHE A 21 7.15 14.46 9.08
CA PHE A 21 6.80 15.70 9.79
C PHE A 21 6.06 16.69 8.88
N LYS A 22 5.73 16.29 7.65
CA LYS A 22 5.06 17.10 6.61
C LYS A 22 5.92 18.25 6.07
N ASN A 23 7.24 18.19 6.23
CA ASN A 23 8.14 19.11 5.54
C ASN A 23 8.19 18.75 4.06
N LEU A 24 8.07 19.75 3.19
CA LEU A 24 8.21 19.58 1.74
C LEU A 24 9.66 19.22 1.40
N LEU A 25 9.86 18.09 0.73
CA LEU A 25 11.18 17.62 0.30
C LEU A 25 11.45 17.96 -1.17
N ASN A 26 10.42 17.87 -2.02
CA ASN A 26 10.52 18.12 -3.45
C ASN A 26 9.13 18.45 -4.02
N GLU A 27 9.09 19.29 -5.05
CA GLU A 27 7.91 19.66 -5.83
C GLU A 27 8.29 19.75 -7.31
N LYS A 28 7.48 19.14 -8.17
CA LYS A 28 7.62 19.25 -9.63
C LYS A 28 6.29 19.12 -10.34
N ILE A 29 6.18 19.74 -11.51
CA ILE A 29 5.11 19.47 -12.45
C ILE A 29 5.51 18.23 -13.26
N LEU A 30 4.61 17.26 -13.38
CA LEU A 30 4.85 16.10 -14.23
C LEU A 30 4.75 16.49 -15.71
N GLU A 31 5.59 15.88 -16.55
CA GLU A 31 5.54 16.04 -18.01
C GLU A 31 4.90 14.83 -18.69
N THR A 32 4.84 13.70 -17.97
CA THR A 32 4.23 12.46 -18.41
C THR A 32 3.30 11.94 -17.32
N ASN A 33 2.39 11.04 -17.68
CA ASN A 33 1.48 10.42 -16.72
C ASN A 33 2.16 9.34 -15.86
N THR A 34 3.47 9.13 -15.97
CA THR A 34 4.19 8.16 -15.13
C THR A 34 5.44 8.76 -14.50
N CYS A 35 5.78 8.31 -13.29
CA CYS A 35 7.01 8.71 -12.62
C CYS A 35 7.53 7.59 -11.74
N SER A 36 8.84 7.33 -11.80
CA SER A 36 9.50 6.45 -10.83
C SER A 36 9.64 7.17 -9.49
N LEU A 37 9.09 6.59 -8.42
CA LEU A 37 9.08 7.14 -7.07
C LEU A 37 9.66 6.15 -6.07
N ASN A 38 10.27 6.67 -5.00
CA ASN A 38 10.77 5.85 -3.90
C ASN A 38 9.61 5.20 -3.15
N VAL A 39 9.80 3.94 -2.76
CA VAL A 39 8.92 3.28 -1.80
C VAL A 39 8.85 4.10 -0.51
N SER A 40 7.62 4.32 -0.04
CA SER A 40 7.29 5.09 1.16
C SER A 40 7.62 4.30 2.41
N TYR A 41 8.59 4.77 3.19
CA TYR A 41 8.84 4.26 4.55
C TYR A 41 8.36 5.28 5.60
N LYS A 42 8.92 6.49 5.54
CA LYS A 42 8.58 7.61 6.42
C LYS A 42 8.10 8.85 5.64
N ASN A 43 7.95 8.72 4.33
CA ASN A 43 7.56 9.80 3.42
C ASN A 43 6.20 9.53 2.80
N PHE A 44 5.57 10.59 2.29
CA PHE A 44 4.36 10.50 1.49
C PHE A 44 4.46 11.43 0.29
N TYR A 45 3.55 11.23 -0.66
CA TYR A 45 3.44 12.05 -1.85
C TYR A 45 2.08 12.71 -1.92
N THR A 46 2.00 13.85 -2.60
CA THR A 46 0.72 14.38 -3.08
C THR A 46 0.80 14.62 -4.58
N TYR A 47 -0.28 14.34 -5.28
CA TYR A 47 -0.45 14.68 -6.69
C TYR A 47 -1.75 15.45 -6.85
N ASN A 48 -1.70 16.71 -7.27
CA ASN A 48 -2.85 17.63 -7.24
C ASN A 48 -3.58 17.58 -5.87
N ASP A 49 -2.80 17.69 -4.80
CA ASP A 49 -3.23 17.61 -3.39
C ASP A 49 -3.84 16.27 -2.94
N PHE A 50 -3.96 15.27 -3.83
CA PHE A 50 -4.34 13.92 -3.46
C PHE A 50 -3.16 13.19 -2.82
N LYS A 51 -3.30 12.85 -1.54
CA LYS A 51 -2.26 12.15 -0.77
C LYS A 51 -2.22 10.65 -1.08
N PHE A 52 -1.02 10.15 -1.37
CA PHE A 52 -0.77 8.74 -1.58
C PHE A 52 0.61 8.31 -1.07
N TYR A 53 0.84 7.01 -1.10
CA TYR A 53 2.10 6.37 -0.74
C TYR A 53 2.52 5.42 -1.86
N VAL A 54 3.75 4.94 -1.79
CA VAL A 54 4.29 3.96 -2.73
C VAL A 54 4.72 2.75 -1.93
N CYS A 55 4.18 1.57 -2.20
CA CYS A 55 4.69 0.31 -1.65
C CYS A 55 5.39 -0.51 -2.74
N ASP A 56 6.16 -1.49 -2.30
CA ASP A 56 6.70 -2.52 -3.19
C ASP A 56 5.56 -3.31 -3.88
N GLY A 57 5.89 -4.00 -4.96
CA GLY A 57 4.94 -4.79 -5.73
C GLY A 57 5.23 -4.80 -7.22
N GLU A 58 4.46 -5.59 -7.95
CA GLU A 58 4.63 -5.83 -9.37
C GLU A 58 3.82 -4.83 -10.20
N GLY A 59 4.34 -4.50 -11.38
CA GLY A 59 3.70 -3.58 -12.32
C GLY A 59 3.64 -2.11 -11.86
N THR A 60 3.03 -1.29 -12.71
CA THR A 60 2.86 0.15 -12.50
C THR A 60 1.79 0.41 -11.45
N LEU A 61 2.13 1.16 -10.39
CA LEU A 61 1.19 1.53 -9.33
C LEU A 61 0.25 2.65 -9.80
N ASN A 62 -1.05 2.45 -9.74
CA ASN A 62 -1.98 3.56 -9.77
C ASN A 62 -1.93 4.31 -8.43
N PHE A 63 -1.65 5.62 -8.46
CA PHE A 63 -1.49 6.42 -7.24
C PHE A 63 -2.72 6.40 -6.31
N LYS A 64 -3.91 6.09 -6.83
CA LYS A 64 -5.16 6.00 -6.05
C LYS A 64 -5.34 4.68 -5.31
N ASP A 65 -4.59 3.64 -5.66
CA ASP A 65 -4.75 2.31 -5.07
C ASP A 65 -4.08 2.17 -3.68
N TYR A 66 -3.14 3.07 -3.36
CA TYR A 66 -2.34 3.00 -2.13
C TYR A 66 -2.32 4.33 -1.36
N THR A 67 -3.49 4.72 -0.84
CA THR A 67 -3.73 5.97 -0.10
C THR A 67 -3.32 5.93 1.37
N LYS A 68 -2.93 4.75 1.89
CA LYS A 68 -2.50 4.53 3.28
C LYS A 68 -1.13 3.87 3.28
N ASN A 69 -0.25 4.30 4.18
CA ASN A 69 1.01 3.61 4.42
C ASN A 69 0.74 2.40 5.31
N LEU A 70 0.33 1.29 4.70
CA LEU A 70 0.01 0.07 5.42
C LEU A 70 1.31 -0.61 5.89
N ASN A 71 1.28 -1.07 7.12
CA ASN A 71 2.24 -2.00 7.67
C ASN A 71 1.43 -3.05 8.43
N LEU A 72 1.60 -4.31 8.03
CA LEU A 72 0.81 -5.42 8.57
C LEU A 72 1.52 -6.19 9.68
N ILE A 73 2.62 -5.64 10.22
CA ILE A 73 3.39 -6.25 11.31
C ILE A 73 2.54 -6.60 12.54
N ASP A 74 1.53 -5.78 12.82
CA ASP A 74 0.67 -5.97 13.99
C ASP A 74 -0.58 -6.83 13.69
N LEU A 75 -0.79 -7.27 12.44
CA LEU A 75 -1.92 -8.15 12.14
C LEU A 75 -1.62 -9.53 12.71
N GLU A 76 -2.40 -9.92 13.70
CA GLU A 76 -2.21 -11.21 14.37
C GLU A 76 -2.60 -12.37 13.45
N LEU A 77 -1.70 -13.34 13.29
CA LEU A 77 -1.97 -14.54 12.49
C LEU A 77 -3.23 -15.28 12.96
N ILE A 78 -3.48 -15.33 14.27
CA ILE A 78 -4.69 -15.97 14.81
C ILE A 78 -5.97 -15.26 14.38
N THR A 79 -5.99 -13.91 14.37
CA THR A 79 -7.12 -13.14 13.87
C THR A 79 -7.40 -13.49 12.40
N LEU A 80 -6.34 -13.60 11.59
CA LEU A 80 -6.45 -13.93 10.17
C LEU A 80 -6.95 -15.37 9.96
N LYS A 81 -6.43 -16.35 10.71
CA LYS A 81 -6.86 -17.75 10.64
C LYS A 81 -8.32 -17.93 11.07
N GLU A 82 -8.69 -17.38 12.22
CA GLU A 82 -10.05 -17.46 12.74
C GLU A 82 -11.06 -16.85 11.75
N HIS A 83 -10.67 -15.77 11.06
CA HIS A 83 -11.52 -15.18 10.03
C HIS A 83 -11.65 -16.07 8.79
N LEU A 84 -10.54 -16.52 8.22
CA LEU A 84 -10.52 -17.25 6.95
C LEU A 84 -11.08 -18.68 7.07
N PHE A 85 -10.81 -19.37 8.19
CA PHE A 85 -11.17 -20.79 8.35
C PHE A 85 -12.42 -21.01 9.20
N GLU A 86 -12.71 -20.11 10.14
CA GLU A 86 -13.81 -20.29 11.10
C GLU A 86 -14.93 -19.26 10.92
N ASN A 87 -14.80 -18.32 9.97
CA ASN A 87 -15.73 -17.19 9.76
C ASN A 87 -15.96 -16.37 11.05
N LYS A 88 -14.96 -16.30 11.93
CA LYS A 88 -15.01 -15.50 13.16
C LYS A 88 -14.52 -14.08 12.89
N THR A 89 -15.04 -13.14 13.67
CA THR A 89 -14.62 -11.73 13.62
C THR A 89 -14.00 -11.34 14.95
N THR A 90 -12.82 -10.72 14.89
CA THR A 90 -12.16 -10.18 16.08
C THR A 90 -12.97 -9.02 16.69
N LYS A 91 -13.03 -8.97 18.03
CA LYS A 91 -13.64 -7.84 18.75
C LYS A 91 -12.68 -6.66 18.89
N ASN A 92 -11.40 -6.85 18.56
CA ASN A 92 -10.40 -5.78 18.61
C ASN A 92 -10.54 -4.89 17.36
N PRO A 93 -10.94 -3.61 17.49
CA PRO A 93 -11.17 -2.73 16.34
C PRO A 93 -9.90 -2.48 15.50
N TYR A 94 -8.72 -2.52 16.13
CA TYR A 94 -7.45 -2.35 15.43
C TYR A 94 -7.14 -3.56 14.55
N GLN A 95 -7.27 -4.77 15.11
CA GLN A 95 -7.11 -6.01 14.35
C GLN A 95 -8.14 -6.12 13.22
N LEU A 96 -9.39 -5.75 13.47
CA LEU A 96 -10.43 -5.73 12.44
C LEU A 96 -10.07 -4.79 11.28
N LYS A 97 -9.50 -3.62 11.58
CA LYS A 97 -9.04 -2.67 10.57
C LYS A 97 -7.90 -3.26 9.73
N LEU A 98 -6.89 -3.87 10.37
CA LEU A 98 -5.77 -4.49 9.66
C LEU A 98 -6.20 -5.68 8.81
N LEU A 99 -7.11 -6.51 9.34
CA LEU A 99 -7.72 -7.63 8.63
C LEU A 99 -8.44 -7.15 7.37
N ASN A 100 -9.29 -6.13 7.48
CA ASN A 100 -10.00 -5.58 6.33
C ASN A 100 -9.04 -5.00 5.27
N GLU A 101 -7.95 -4.34 5.69
CA GLU A 101 -6.93 -3.87 4.76
C GLU A 101 -6.18 -5.03 4.10
N PHE A 102 -5.84 -6.09 4.85
CA PHE A 102 -5.23 -7.30 4.31
C PHE A 102 -6.11 -7.93 3.22
N LEU A 103 -7.40 -8.15 3.51
CA LEU A 103 -8.36 -8.74 2.57
C LEU A 103 -8.52 -7.86 1.32
N ARG A 104 -8.66 -6.54 1.50
CA ARG A 104 -8.74 -5.59 0.37
C ARG A 104 -7.50 -5.65 -0.54
N LEU A 105 -6.30 -5.75 0.05
CA LEU A 105 -5.06 -5.91 -0.71
C LEU A 105 -5.04 -7.25 -1.45
N TYR A 106 -5.50 -8.32 -0.78
CA TYR A 106 -5.56 -9.65 -1.35
C TYR A 106 -6.47 -9.70 -2.59
N ASP A 107 -7.70 -9.18 -2.47
CA ASP A 107 -8.67 -9.11 -3.58
C ASP A 107 -8.12 -8.28 -4.75
N LEU A 108 -7.47 -7.15 -4.45
CA LEU A 108 -6.87 -6.30 -5.47
C LEU A 108 -5.70 -7.01 -6.17
N ASN A 109 -4.84 -7.71 -5.43
CA ASN A 109 -3.75 -8.50 -6.00
C ASN A 109 -4.28 -9.63 -6.89
N ILE A 110 -5.33 -10.34 -6.46
CA ILE A 110 -6.03 -11.33 -7.29
C ILE A 110 -6.54 -10.69 -8.58
N SER A 111 -7.23 -9.55 -8.49
CA SER A 111 -7.80 -8.87 -9.66
C SER A 111 -6.74 -8.43 -10.68
N LYS A 112 -5.51 -8.18 -10.21
CA LYS A 112 -4.36 -7.82 -11.03
C LYS A 112 -3.56 -9.05 -11.51
N GLY A 113 -3.82 -10.22 -10.92
CA GLY A 113 -3.14 -11.47 -11.26
C GLY A 113 -1.68 -11.55 -10.80
N CYS A 114 -1.25 -10.69 -9.87
CA CYS A 114 0.13 -10.61 -9.40
C CYS A 114 0.22 -9.99 -7.99
N TYR A 115 1.43 -9.94 -7.42
CA TYR A 115 1.69 -9.20 -6.18
C TYR A 115 1.71 -7.69 -6.42
N TYR A 116 0.59 -7.14 -6.88
CA TYR A 116 0.45 -5.74 -7.26
C TYR A 116 0.73 -4.79 -6.09
N LEU A 117 0.15 -5.01 -4.91
CA LEU A 117 0.50 -4.29 -3.69
C LEU A 117 1.16 -5.25 -2.72
N ASN A 118 2.43 -5.00 -2.39
CA ASN A 118 3.20 -5.77 -1.43
C ASN A 118 3.73 -4.85 -0.32
N PRO A 119 2.85 -4.35 0.56
CA PRO A 119 3.28 -3.56 1.70
C PRO A 119 4.06 -4.42 2.71
N PRO A 120 4.80 -3.79 3.65
CA PRO A 120 5.51 -4.50 4.70
C PRO A 120 4.65 -5.56 5.41
N TYR A 121 5.24 -6.75 5.61
CA TYR A 121 4.64 -7.94 6.24
C TYR A 121 3.54 -8.68 5.46
N PHE A 122 3.11 -8.22 4.29
CA PHE A 122 2.06 -8.90 3.50
C PHE A 122 2.44 -10.34 3.11
N LYS A 123 3.51 -10.52 2.34
CA LYS A 123 4.00 -11.86 1.92
C LYS A 123 4.40 -12.77 3.08
N GLN A 124 4.84 -12.19 4.20
CA GLN A 124 5.18 -12.96 5.39
C GLN A 124 3.94 -13.61 5.99
N LEU A 125 2.85 -12.84 6.15
CA LEU A 125 1.57 -13.37 6.65
C LEU A 125 1.01 -14.46 5.75
N GLU A 126 1.08 -14.30 4.42
CA GLU A 126 0.67 -15.36 3.50
C GLU A 126 1.48 -16.64 3.67
N LYS A 127 2.81 -16.52 3.82
CA LYS A 127 3.68 -17.68 4.05
C LYS A 127 3.34 -18.37 5.37
N GLU A 128 3.11 -17.61 6.43
CA GLU A 128 2.73 -18.15 7.75
C GLU A 128 1.36 -18.83 7.71
N LEU A 129 0.40 -18.30 6.95
CA LEU A 129 -0.91 -18.93 6.73
C LEU A 129 -0.80 -20.32 6.08
N ILE A 130 0.11 -20.50 5.12
CA ILE A 130 0.28 -21.77 4.39
C ILE A 130 1.01 -22.82 5.25
N LEU A 131 1.90 -22.39 6.14
CA LEU A 131 2.74 -23.29 6.96
C LEU A 131 2.08 -23.78 8.25
N CYS A 132 0.88 -23.29 8.58
CA CYS A 132 0.16 -23.56 9.84
C CYS A 132 -1.16 -24.31 9.65
#